data_AF-A0A5C1QAB3-F1
#
_entry.id   AF-A0A5C1QAB3-F1
#
_cell.length_a   1.000
_cell.length_b   1.000
_cell.length_c   1.000
_cell.angle_alpha   90.00
_cell.angle_beta   90.00
_cell.angle_gamma   90.00
#
_symmetry.space_group_name_H-M   'P 1'
#
loop_
_entity.id
_entity.type
_entity.pdbx_description
1 polymer ?
#
loop_
_entity_poly.entity_id
_entity_poly.type
_entity_poly.pdbx_seq_one_letter_code
_entity_poly.pdbx_strand_id
1 'polypeptide(L)'
;MEYYSVNKYLLTFYLTGFNIIYKNNANACITKEGIMSKFSQLVVLSLLITTLLFSCASTPKVVKTTIIGDSAVDLSAAEIYSVSPTVVLPGTLMSITGAGFGEDAGIINIGGVDVTTFLGWEDDVIWFRVPEGIADDAEIQVGYEYAEPYITTAPEGSITVKWIIDAAATQEMVNVKYTQYKLDKAPKWVAPLHIKGQWSKSEGTYGLKDDGWDGGSRQLMYNIPGTDTWVTEAVFTPEAMNSFAKTSMKFAVEDGDDEFRNLSSFESDFAYIIKSRWAGELGLSGDPAFKIDEENKNFDPETRTITVKYPIQ
;
A
#
# COMPACT_ATOMS: atom_id res chain seq x y z
N MET A 1 -9.13 -34.55 10.08
CA MET A 1 -7.91 -34.21 10.85
C MET A 1 -6.71 -34.70 10.03
N GLU A 2 -6.33 -33.91 9.03
CA GLU A 2 -5.18 -34.20 8.17
C GLU A 2 -4.11 -33.16 8.50
N TYR A 3 -2.95 -33.63 8.94
CA TYR A 3 -1.76 -32.79 9.12
C TYR A 3 -0.91 -32.90 7.86
N TYR A 4 -0.65 -31.76 7.20
CA TYR A 4 0.37 -31.66 6.17
C TYR A 4 1.75 -31.54 6.82
N SER A 5 2.67 -32.43 6.42
CA SER A 5 4.09 -32.37 6.76
C SER A 5 4.81 -31.43 5.78
N VAL A 6 5.52 -30.45 6.34
CA VAL A 6 6.36 -29.51 5.60
C VAL A 6 7.67 -30.20 5.20
N ASN A 7 7.96 -30.23 3.90
CA ASN A 7 9.21 -30.72 3.34
C ASN A 7 10.40 -29.89 3.87
N LYS A 8 11.29 -30.57 4.60
CA LYS A 8 12.58 -30.04 5.06
C LYS A 8 13.63 -30.41 4.00
N TYR A 9 13.94 -29.51 3.07
CA TYR A 9 15.06 -29.71 2.16
C TYR A 9 16.37 -29.39 2.89
N LEU A 10 17.02 -30.42 3.43
CA LEU A 10 18.39 -30.36 3.91
C LEU A 10 19.33 -30.51 2.70
N LEU A 11 20.03 -29.45 2.33
CA LEU A 11 21.05 -29.52 1.28
C LEU A 11 22.35 -30.10 1.88
N THR A 12 22.47 -31.42 1.89
CA THR A 12 23.72 -32.11 2.24
C THR A 12 24.64 -32.12 1.02
N PHE A 13 25.70 -31.31 1.04
CA PHE A 13 26.78 -31.40 0.05
C PHE A 13 27.58 -32.69 0.28
N TYR A 14 27.37 -33.70 -0.57
CA TYR A 14 28.32 -34.80 -0.73
C TYR A 14 29.51 -34.32 -1.57
N LEU A 15 30.63 -34.01 -0.93
CA LEU A 15 31.94 -33.95 -1.59
C LEU A 15 32.45 -35.39 -1.79
N THR A 16 31.89 -36.09 -2.78
CA THR A 16 32.46 -37.37 -3.24
C THR A 16 33.67 -37.10 -4.15
N GLY A 17 34.86 -37.30 -3.60
CA GLY A 17 35.97 -38.00 -4.25
C GLY A 17 36.55 -37.42 -5.54
N PHE A 18 37.48 -36.49 -5.43
CA PHE A 18 38.59 -36.37 -6.38
C PHE A 18 39.87 -36.91 -5.73
N ASN A 19 40.22 -38.16 -6.04
CA ASN A 19 41.57 -38.67 -5.81
C ASN A 19 42.48 -38.13 -6.93
N ILE A 20 43.34 -37.17 -6.61
CA ILE A 20 44.39 -36.72 -7.53
C ILE A 20 45.54 -37.71 -7.42
N ILE A 21 45.68 -38.60 -8.40
CA ILE A 21 46.84 -39.46 -8.56
C ILE A 21 47.96 -38.63 -9.19
N TYR A 22 49.00 -38.30 -8.41
CA TYR A 22 50.25 -37.75 -8.96
C TYR A 22 51.09 -38.88 -9.60
N LYS A 23 51.16 -38.91 -10.93
CA LYS A 23 52.23 -39.60 -11.64
C LYS A 23 53.42 -38.65 -11.77
N ASN A 24 54.51 -38.99 -11.08
CA ASN A 24 55.81 -38.35 -11.25
C ASN A 24 56.35 -38.68 -12.65
N ASN A 25 56.26 -37.73 -13.58
CA ASN A 25 57.15 -37.67 -14.72
C ASN A 25 57.92 -36.35 -14.61
N ALA A 26 59.24 -36.47 -14.52
CA ALA A 26 60.15 -35.34 -14.50
C ALA A 26 59.97 -34.47 -15.76
N ASN A 27 60.08 -33.15 -15.55
CA ASN A 27 60.20 -32.08 -16.54
C ASN A 27 58.88 -31.47 -17.06
N ALA A 28 58.14 -30.80 -16.17
CA ALA A 28 57.39 -29.59 -16.50
C ALA A 28 57.16 -28.74 -15.23
N CYS A 29 57.85 -27.61 -15.12
CA CYS A 29 57.66 -26.65 -14.03
C CYS A 29 56.40 -25.82 -14.35
N ILE A 30 55.24 -26.29 -13.91
CA ILE A 30 54.00 -25.49 -13.94
C ILE A 30 54.00 -24.62 -12.69
N THR A 31 54.16 -23.31 -12.87
CA THR A 31 54.15 -22.35 -11.76
C THR A 31 52.77 -22.35 -11.09
N LYS A 32 52.79 -22.40 -9.76
CA LYS A 32 51.61 -22.48 -8.87
C LYS A 32 50.61 -21.34 -9.06
N GLU A 33 51.05 -20.22 -9.65
CA GLU A 33 50.26 -19.03 -9.92
C GLU A 33 49.20 -19.21 -11.03
N GLY A 34 49.42 -20.12 -11.99
CA GLY A 34 48.46 -20.35 -13.09
C GLY A 34 47.22 -21.17 -12.69
N ILE A 35 47.35 -22.03 -11.68
CA ILE A 35 46.28 -22.96 -11.27
C ILE A 35 45.31 -22.29 -10.29
N MET A 36 45.81 -21.42 -9.41
CA MET A 36 44.96 -20.65 -8.48
C MET A 36 44.08 -19.61 -9.18
N SER A 37 44.55 -19.02 -10.28
CA SER A 37 43.76 -18.04 -11.06
C SER A 37 42.53 -18.69 -11.71
N LYS A 38 42.68 -19.88 -12.30
CA LYS A 38 41.56 -20.59 -12.95
C LYS A 38 40.56 -21.20 -11.96
N PHE A 39 41.01 -21.62 -10.78
CA PHE A 39 40.12 -22.15 -9.74
C PHE A 39 39.28 -21.04 -9.09
N SER A 40 39.89 -19.85 -8.87
CA SER A 40 39.17 -18.65 -8.43
C SER A 40 38.10 -18.22 -9.44
N GLN A 41 38.44 -18.21 -10.74
CA GLN A 41 37.49 -17.89 -11.79
C GLN A 41 36.33 -18.90 -11.88
N LEU A 42 36.58 -20.21 -11.70
CA LEU A 42 35.51 -21.23 -11.69
C LEU A 42 34.60 -21.14 -10.47
N VAL A 43 35.13 -20.82 -9.28
CA VAL A 43 34.33 -20.65 -8.06
C VAL A 43 33.49 -19.38 -8.14
N VAL A 44 34.05 -18.28 -8.66
CA VAL A 44 33.29 -17.03 -8.89
C VAL A 44 32.22 -17.22 -9.96
N LEU A 45 32.52 -17.94 -11.05
CA LEU A 45 31.54 -18.26 -12.10
C LEU A 45 30.44 -19.20 -11.59
N SER A 46 30.80 -20.18 -10.75
CA SER A 46 29.82 -21.07 -10.10
C SER A 46 28.92 -20.32 -9.14
N LEU A 47 29.46 -19.37 -8.35
CA LEU A 47 28.64 -18.53 -7.47
C LEU A 47 27.70 -17.62 -8.28
N LEU A 48 28.19 -17.03 -9.38
CA LEU A 48 27.37 -16.20 -10.29
C LEU A 48 26.25 -17.01 -10.96
N ILE A 49 26.52 -18.25 -11.37
CA ILE A 49 25.52 -19.12 -12.00
C ILE A 49 24.46 -19.56 -10.97
N THR A 50 24.84 -19.83 -9.71
CA THR A 50 23.86 -20.11 -8.66
C THR A 50 22.99 -18.89 -8.33
N THR A 51 23.50 -17.66 -8.34
CA THR A 51 22.64 -16.48 -8.12
C THR A 51 21.73 -16.18 -9.32
N LEU A 52 22.14 -16.51 -10.55
CA LEU A 52 21.32 -16.38 -11.76
C LEU A 52 20.20 -17.43 -11.85
N LEU A 53 20.39 -18.65 -11.33
CA LEU A 53 19.39 -19.74 -11.41
C LEU A 53 18.33 -19.71 -10.29
N PHE A 54 18.55 -18.95 -9.20
CA PHE A 54 17.54 -18.73 -8.14
C PHE A 54 16.75 -17.43 -8.29
N SER A 55 16.97 -16.65 -9.36
CA SER A 55 16.20 -15.45 -9.69
C SER A 55 14.84 -15.75 -10.34
N CYS A 56 14.23 -16.89 -10.07
CA CYS A 56 12.81 -17.06 -10.33
C CYS A 56 12.05 -16.38 -9.18
N ALA A 57 12.14 -15.04 -9.14
CA ALA A 57 11.22 -14.23 -8.36
C ALA A 57 9.85 -14.44 -9.01
N SER A 58 9.10 -15.42 -8.51
CA SER A 58 7.68 -15.50 -8.76
C SER A 58 7.11 -14.20 -8.21
N THR A 59 6.85 -13.23 -9.09
CA THR A 59 6.02 -12.08 -8.75
C THR A 59 4.78 -12.65 -8.09
N PRO A 60 4.46 -12.25 -6.84
CA PRO A 60 3.24 -12.70 -6.18
C PRO A 60 2.10 -12.42 -7.14
N LYS A 61 1.46 -13.49 -7.64
CA LYS A 61 0.30 -13.34 -8.47
C LYS A 61 -0.78 -12.83 -7.52
N VAL A 62 -1.03 -11.52 -7.54
CA VAL A 62 -2.13 -10.91 -6.79
C VAL A 62 -3.39 -11.60 -7.28
N VAL A 63 -3.91 -12.54 -6.49
CA VAL A 63 -5.19 -13.15 -6.77
C VAL A 63 -6.19 -12.07 -6.45
N LYS A 64 -6.80 -11.50 -7.50
CA LYS A 64 -7.95 -10.61 -7.35
C LYS A 64 -9.10 -11.48 -6.87
N THR A 65 -9.17 -11.70 -5.56
CA THR A 65 -10.33 -12.31 -4.93
C THR A 65 -11.41 -11.24 -4.90
N THR A 66 -12.26 -11.21 -5.91
CA THR A 66 -13.50 -10.46 -5.80
C THR A 66 -14.37 -11.20 -4.80
N ILE A 67 -14.57 -10.58 -3.63
CA ILE A 67 -15.54 -11.05 -2.66
C ILE A 67 -16.93 -10.70 -3.23
N ILE A 68 -17.84 -11.67 -3.23
CA ILE A 68 -19.23 -11.49 -3.68
C ILE A 68 -20.10 -11.53 -2.43
N GLY A 69 -20.95 -10.53 -2.24
CA GLY A 69 -21.90 -10.49 -1.14
C GLY A 69 -22.96 -11.58 -1.25
N ASP A 70 -23.28 -12.22 -0.13
CA ASP A 70 -24.35 -13.22 -0.04
C ASP A 70 -25.55 -12.63 0.71
N SER A 71 -26.71 -12.65 0.05
CA SER A 71 -28.01 -12.24 0.64
C SER A 71 -28.42 -13.05 1.88
N ALA A 72 -27.81 -14.22 2.10
CA ALA A 72 -28.11 -15.07 3.25
C ALA A 72 -27.34 -14.66 4.52
N VAL A 73 -26.35 -13.77 4.42
CA VAL A 73 -25.61 -13.25 5.58
C VAL A 73 -26.54 -12.38 6.43
N ASP A 74 -26.57 -12.67 7.74
CA ASP A 74 -27.34 -11.91 8.71
C ASP A 74 -26.57 -10.65 9.13
N LEU A 75 -27.04 -9.49 8.65
CA LEU A 75 -26.51 -8.17 8.98
C LEU A 75 -27.42 -7.41 9.95
N SER A 76 -28.26 -8.11 10.73
CA SER A 76 -29.18 -7.46 11.66
C SER A 76 -28.51 -6.77 12.85
N ALA A 77 -27.24 -7.08 13.11
CA ALA A 77 -26.42 -6.46 14.15
C ALA A 77 -25.49 -5.36 13.62
N ALA A 78 -25.52 -5.05 12.31
CA ALA A 78 -24.63 -4.08 11.70
C ALA A 78 -24.92 -2.66 12.23
N GLU A 79 -23.86 -1.96 12.64
CA GLU A 79 -23.89 -0.55 12.99
C GLU A 79 -22.85 0.20 12.14
N ILE A 80 -23.24 1.32 11.52
CA ILE A 80 -22.37 2.14 10.68
C ILE A 80 -21.88 3.33 11.50
N TYR A 81 -20.57 3.45 11.68
CA TYR A 81 -19.97 4.58 12.41
C TYR A 81 -19.49 5.68 11.46
N SER A 82 -18.92 5.31 10.32
CA SER A 82 -18.49 6.28 9.31
C SER A 82 -18.37 5.69 7.92
N VAL A 83 -18.46 6.56 6.92
CA VAL A 83 -18.23 6.25 5.50
C VAL A 83 -17.19 7.21 4.93
N SER A 84 -16.30 6.71 4.08
CA SER A 84 -15.24 7.54 3.50
C SER A 84 -14.69 6.97 2.19
N PRO A 85 -14.43 7.81 1.17
CA PRO A 85 -14.84 9.22 1.06
C PRO A 85 -16.36 9.37 0.82
N THR A 86 -16.92 10.57 1.06
CA THR A 86 -18.34 10.87 0.81
C THR A 86 -18.61 11.50 -0.57
N VAL A 87 -17.58 12.06 -1.21
CA VAL A 87 -17.63 12.52 -2.60
C VAL A 87 -16.95 11.49 -3.48
N VAL A 88 -17.68 10.92 -4.45
CA VAL A 88 -17.24 9.72 -5.18
C VAL A 88 -17.48 9.76 -6.67
N LEU A 89 -16.71 8.97 -7.41
CA LEU A 89 -16.98 8.59 -8.79
C LEU A 89 -17.27 7.07 -8.84
N PRO A 90 -17.95 6.56 -9.88
CA PRO A 90 -18.01 5.12 -10.10
C PRO A 90 -16.62 4.49 -10.07
N GLY A 91 -16.48 3.40 -9.33
CA GLY A 91 -15.22 2.73 -9.13
C GLY A 91 -14.29 3.35 -8.07
N THR A 92 -14.66 4.43 -7.38
CA THR A 92 -13.89 4.94 -6.22
C THR A 92 -13.79 3.85 -5.13
N LEU A 93 -12.60 3.67 -4.54
CA LEU A 93 -12.43 2.85 -3.35
C LEU A 93 -13.05 3.53 -2.13
N MET A 94 -14.00 2.86 -1.48
CA MET A 94 -14.62 3.31 -0.24
C MET A 94 -14.37 2.35 0.91
N SER A 95 -14.46 2.90 2.12
CA SER A 95 -14.57 2.18 3.38
C SER A 95 -15.83 2.56 4.13
N ILE A 96 -16.44 1.57 4.78
CA ILE A 96 -17.40 1.75 5.87
C ILE A 96 -16.73 1.22 7.14
N THR A 97 -16.68 2.01 8.21
CA THR A 97 -16.28 1.54 9.53
C THR A 97 -17.50 1.41 10.43
N GLY A 98 -17.47 0.45 11.35
CA GLY A 98 -18.61 0.14 12.18
C GLY A 98 -18.37 -1.04 13.11
N ALA A 99 -19.42 -1.81 13.36
CA ALA A 99 -19.37 -3.07 14.11
C ALA A 99 -20.50 -4.00 13.66
N GLY A 100 -20.36 -5.31 13.93
CA GLY A 100 -21.41 -6.29 13.67
C GLY A 100 -21.61 -6.62 12.19
N PHE A 101 -20.62 -6.34 11.34
CA PHE A 101 -20.65 -6.73 9.92
C PHE A 101 -20.37 -8.23 9.72
N GLY A 102 -19.80 -8.91 10.71
CA GLY A 102 -19.37 -10.29 10.62
C GLY A 102 -18.14 -10.50 9.70
N GLU A 103 -17.70 -11.75 9.58
CA GLU A 103 -16.56 -12.14 8.73
C GLU A 103 -16.98 -12.52 7.30
N ASP A 104 -18.25 -12.88 7.11
CA ASP A 104 -18.81 -13.26 5.82
C ASP A 104 -19.44 -12.06 5.12
N ALA A 105 -19.11 -11.86 3.85
CA ALA A 105 -19.60 -10.71 3.11
C ALA A 105 -21.08 -10.80 2.77
N GLY A 106 -21.86 -9.83 3.25
CA GLY A 106 -23.26 -9.63 2.87
C GLY A 106 -23.44 -8.66 1.70
N ILE A 107 -24.69 -8.22 1.49
CA ILE A 107 -25.02 -7.23 0.46
C ILE A 107 -25.01 -5.82 1.05
N ILE A 108 -24.37 -4.90 0.33
CA ILE A 108 -24.48 -3.45 0.57
C ILE A 108 -25.24 -2.85 -0.60
N ASN A 109 -26.15 -1.93 -0.30
CA ASN A 109 -26.89 -1.18 -1.30
C ASN A 109 -26.53 0.30 -1.21
N ILE A 110 -26.46 0.97 -2.36
CA ILE A 110 -26.14 2.40 -2.47
C ILE A 110 -27.19 3.05 -3.36
N GLY A 111 -28.10 3.82 -2.78
CA GLY A 111 -29.15 4.51 -3.53
C GLY A 111 -30.00 3.59 -4.41
N GLY A 112 -30.23 2.35 -3.98
CA GLY A 112 -30.94 1.32 -4.75
C GLY A 112 -30.06 0.43 -5.62
N VAL A 113 -28.74 0.65 -5.68
CA VAL A 113 -27.79 -0.14 -6.48
C VAL A 113 -26.95 -1.06 -5.58
N ASP A 114 -27.00 -2.37 -5.84
CA ASP A 114 -26.20 -3.34 -5.09
C ASP A 114 -24.70 -3.22 -5.43
N VAL A 115 -23.88 -3.23 -4.39
CA VAL A 115 -22.43 -3.28 -4.51
C VAL A 115 -22.01 -4.68 -4.95
N THR A 116 -21.25 -4.76 -6.04
CA THR A 116 -20.81 -6.03 -6.64
C THR A 116 -19.31 -6.28 -6.53
N THR A 117 -18.54 -5.31 -6.03
CA THR A 117 -17.07 -5.39 -5.97
C THR A 117 -16.59 -5.06 -4.57
N PHE A 118 -16.37 -6.10 -3.77
CA PHE A 118 -15.75 -6.01 -2.45
C PHE A 118 -14.26 -6.35 -2.53
N LEU A 119 -13.45 -5.60 -1.79
CA LEU A 119 -12.02 -5.84 -1.63
C LEU A 119 -11.72 -6.49 -0.27
N GLY A 120 -12.42 -6.09 0.78
CA GLY A 120 -12.23 -6.60 2.13
C GLY A 120 -13.53 -6.52 2.91
N TRP A 121 -13.73 -7.48 3.80
CA TRP A 121 -14.89 -7.55 4.68
C TRP A 121 -14.42 -8.10 6.03
N GLU A 122 -14.59 -7.30 7.06
CA GLU A 122 -14.25 -7.62 8.45
C GLU A 122 -15.38 -7.08 9.33
N ASP A 123 -15.46 -7.55 10.58
CA ASP A 123 -16.58 -7.21 11.48
C ASP A 123 -16.72 -5.69 11.75
N ASP A 124 -15.61 -4.96 11.66
CA ASP A 124 -15.52 -3.52 11.96
C ASP A 124 -15.19 -2.64 10.74
N VAL A 125 -14.86 -3.24 9.58
CA VAL A 125 -14.55 -2.50 8.36
C VAL A 125 -14.89 -3.25 7.08
N ILE A 126 -15.50 -2.53 6.12
CA ILE A 126 -15.81 -3.05 4.79
C ILE A 126 -15.16 -2.16 3.73
N TRP A 127 -14.52 -2.78 2.74
CA TRP A 127 -13.87 -2.11 1.61
C TRP A 127 -14.50 -2.53 0.29
N PHE A 128 -14.92 -1.57 -0.52
CA PHE A 128 -15.60 -1.86 -1.80
C PHE A 128 -15.37 -0.78 -2.85
N ARG A 129 -15.82 -1.03 -4.08
CA ARG A 129 -15.85 -0.05 -5.17
C ARG A 129 -17.27 0.46 -5.37
N VAL A 130 -17.40 1.78 -5.48
CA VAL A 130 -18.69 2.42 -5.80
C VAL A 130 -19.24 1.87 -7.12
N PRO A 131 -20.49 1.39 -7.17
CA PRO A 131 -21.08 0.88 -8.40
C PRO A 131 -21.40 2.01 -9.39
N GLU A 132 -21.60 1.67 -10.65
CA GLU A 132 -22.11 2.61 -11.65
C GLU A 132 -23.59 2.91 -11.41
N GLY A 133 -24.05 4.10 -11.82
CA GLY A 133 -25.47 4.44 -11.84
C GLY A 133 -26.08 4.85 -10.50
N ILE A 134 -25.26 5.13 -9.48
CA ILE A 134 -25.75 5.72 -8.23
C ILE A 134 -26.28 7.14 -8.47
N ALA A 135 -27.32 7.52 -7.71
CA ALA A 135 -27.85 8.88 -7.71
C ALA A 135 -26.98 9.82 -6.85
N ASP A 136 -27.17 11.13 -7.03
CA ASP A 136 -26.68 12.11 -6.05
C ASP A 136 -27.39 11.93 -4.71
N ASP A 137 -26.67 12.24 -3.63
CA ASP A 137 -27.11 12.12 -2.24
C ASP A 137 -27.66 10.71 -1.92
N ALA A 138 -26.98 9.69 -2.45
CA ALA A 138 -27.37 8.30 -2.26
C ALA A 138 -27.09 7.82 -0.83
N GLU A 139 -28.08 7.15 -0.24
CA GLU A 139 -27.94 6.46 1.03
C GLU A 139 -27.12 5.18 0.86
N ILE A 140 -26.22 4.91 1.80
CA ILE A 140 -25.55 3.61 1.93
C ILE A 140 -26.30 2.79 2.96
N GLN A 141 -26.66 1.57 2.60
CA GLN A 141 -27.34 0.61 3.48
C GLN A 141 -26.52 -0.66 3.68
N VAL A 142 -26.33 -1.06 4.94
CA VAL A 142 -25.74 -2.34 5.35
C VAL A 142 -26.72 -3.05 6.26
N GLY A 143 -27.32 -4.15 5.80
CA GLY A 143 -28.42 -4.80 6.53
C GLY A 143 -29.61 -3.86 6.72
N TYR A 144 -29.96 -3.55 7.97
CA TYR A 144 -31.03 -2.59 8.29
C TYR A 144 -30.51 -1.19 8.62
N GLU A 145 -29.20 -0.99 8.63
CA GLU A 145 -28.57 0.27 9.01
C GLU A 145 -28.31 1.15 7.79
N TYR A 146 -28.52 2.45 7.97
CA TYR A 146 -28.28 3.48 6.96
C TYR A 146 -27.18 4.43 7.42
N ALA A 147 -26.24 4.72 6.54
CA ALA A 147 -25.16 5.65 6.82
C ALA A 147 -25.63 7.11 6.75
N GLU A 148 -25.14 7.92 7.69
CA GLU A 148 -25.14 9.38 7.62
C GLU A 148 -23.68 9.86 7.75
N PRO A 149 -23.18 10.75 6.88
CA PRO A 149 -23.89 11.42 5.78
C PRO A 149 -24.05 10.54 4.52
N TYR A 150 -24.90 10.99 3.60
CA TYR A 150 -25.05 10.42 2.26
C TYR A 150 -23.79 10.61 1.40
N ILE A 151 -23.71 9.85 0.31
CA ILE A 151 -22.67 10.05 -0.70
C ILE A 151 -23.17 10.94 -1.84
N THR A 152 -22.32 11.84 -2.30
CA THR A 152 -22.60 12.72 -3.45
C THR A 152 -21.72 12.33 -4.62
N THR A 153 -22.26 12.30 -5.85
CA THR A 153 -21.42 12.04 -7.01
C THR A 153 -20.57 13.26 -7.31
N ALA A 154 -19.30 13.03 -7.61
CA ALA A 154 -18.38 14.12 -7.88
C ALA A 154 -18.72 14.77 -9.22
N PRO A 155 -18.70 16.12 -9.31
CA PRO A 155 -19.01 16.82 -10.55
C PRO A 155 -18.01 16.48 -11.66
N GLU A 156 -18.41 16.72 -12.91
CA GLU A 156 -17.52 16.60 -14.06
C GLU A 156 -16.24 17.42 -13.87
N GLY A 157 -15.11 16.86 -14.33
CA GLY A 157 -13.80 17.48 -14.15
C GLY A 157 -13.12 17.13 -12.83
N SER A 158 -13.77 16.42 -11.91
CA SER A 158 -13.11 15.91 -10.70
C SER A 158 -11.93 14.98 -11.02
N ILE A 159 -10.95 14.93 -10.12
CA ILE A 159 -9.76 14.07 -10.21
C ILE A 159 -9.73 13.14 -9.01
N THR A 160 -9.47 11.85 -9.24
CA THR A 160 -9.16 10.90 -8.17
C THR A 160 -7.67 10.97 -7.85
N VAL A 161 -7.32 11.11 -6.59
CA VAL A 161 -5.95 10.86 -6.13
C VAL A 161 -5.91 9.48 -5.49
N LYS A 162 -5.00 8.64 -5.97
CA LYS A 162 -4.77 7.29 -5.46
C LYS A 162 -3.41 7.19 -4.81
N TRP A 163 -3.36 6.90 -3.52
CA TRP A 163 -2.12 6.62 -2.80
C TRP A 163 -1.87 5.12 -2.72
N ILE A 164 -0.64 4.69 -3.01
CA ILE A 164 -0.19 3.31 -2.91
C ILE A 164 1.13 3.30 -2.15
N ILE A 165 1.13 2.72 -0.95
CA ILE A 165 2.28 2.70 -0.04
C ILE A 165 2.74 1.26 0.17
N ASP A 166 3.93 0.92 -0.30
CA ASP A 166 4.60 -0.34 0.05
C ASP A 166 5.32 -0.16 1.39
N ALA A 167 4.66 -0.58 2.46
CA ALA A 167 5.15 -0.43 3.83
C ALA A 167 6.38 -1.32 4.09
N ALA A 168 6.48 -2.50 3.45
CA ALA A 168 7.64 -3.37 3.58
C ALA A 168 8.88 -2.77 2.93
N ALA A 169 8.77 -2.36 1.66
CA ALA A 169 9.87 -1.69 0.96
C ALA A 169 10.30 -0.44 1.72
N THR A 170 9.35 0.28 2.29
CA THR A 170 9.67 1.45 3.12
C THR A 170 10.37 1.07 4.42
N GLN A 171 9.90 0.06 5.15
CA GLN A 171 10.58 -0.45 6.35
C GLN A 171 12.03 -0.85 6.05
N GLU A 172 12.28 -1.47 4.89
CA GLU A 172 13.63 -1.86 4.47
C GLU A 172 14.53 -0.63 4.30
N MET A 173 14.06 0.41 3.58
CA MET A 173 14.80 1.66 3.44
C MET A 173 15.13 2.32 4.78
N VAL A 174 14.17 2.29 5.72
CA VAL A 174 14.34 2.83 7.07
C VAL A 174 15.41 2.02 7.82
N ASN A 175 15.35 0.68 7.77
CA ASN A 175 16.33 -0.19 8.43
C ASN A 175 17.76 0.05 7.93
N VAL A 176 17.94 0.28 6.62
CA VAL A 176 19.23 0.63 6.01
C VAL A 176 19.77 1.93 6.62
N LYS A 177 18.91 2.93 6.84
CA LYS A 177 19.29 4.21 7.48
C LYS A 177 19.66 4.05 8.95
N TYR A 178 18.89 3.30 9.72
CA TYR A 178 19.22 3.04 11.13
C TYR A 178 20.58 2.36 11.26
N THR A 179 20.84 1.38 10.40
CA THR A 179 22.13 0.71 10.31
C THR A 179 23.26 1.71 9.99
N GLN A 180 23.04 2.62 9.03
CA GLN A 180 24.00 3.69 8.69
C GLN A 180 24.37 4.56 9.91
N TYR A 181 23.39 4.85 10.78
CA TYR A 181 23.58 5.65 11.99
C TYR A 181 23.98 4.83 13.23
N LYS A 182 24.22 3.52 13.10
CA LYS A 182 24.53 2.60 14.21
C LYS A 182 23.42 2.56 15.28
N LEU A 183 22.17 2.71 14.85
CA LEU A 183 20.99 2.47 15.67
C LEU A 183 20.56 1.01 15.52
N ASP A 184 20.02 0.40 16.59
CA ASP A 184 19.76 -1.04 16.64
C ASP A 184 18.79 -1.51 15.54
N LYS A 185 17.55 -1.05 15.59
CA LYS A 185 16.50 -1.31 14.59
C LYS A 185 15.50 -0.16 14.58
N ALA A 186 14.95 0.09 13.42
CA ALA A 186 13.85 1.01 13.32
C ALA A 186 12.57 0.42 13.94
N PRO A 187 11.70 1.27 14.52
CA PRO A 187 10.36 0.85 14.89
C PRO A 187 9.64 0.22 13.69
N LYS A 188 8.81 -0.79 13.97
CA LYS A 188 7.96 -1.44 12.95
C LYS A 188 6.65 -0.69 12.79
N TRP A 189 6.09 -0.77 11.58
CA TRP A 189 4.69 -0.41 11.28
C TRP A 189 3.73 -1.10 12.24
N VAL A 190 2.71 -0.35 12.67
CA VAL A 190 1.54 -0.90 13.34
C VAL A 190 0.33 -0.58 12.47
N ALA A 191 -0.36 -1.62 12.00
CA ALA A 191 -1.64 -1.43 11.32
C ALA A 191 -2.67 -0.84 12.28
N PRO A 192 -3.67 -0.08 11.79
CA PRO A 192 -3.88 0.27 10.38
C PRO A 192 -3.08 1.50 9.92
N LEU A 193 -2.87 1.63 8.61
CA LEU A 193 -2.31 2.86 8.02
C LEU A 193 -3.40 3.85 7.62
N HIS A 194 -3.04 5.13 7.71
CA HIS A 194 -3.88 6.23 7.29
C HIS A 194 -3.10 7.20 6.40
N ILE A 195 -3.81 7.82 5.46
CA ILE A 195 -3.33 9.04 4.78
C ILE A 195 -3.94 10.25 5.47
N LYS A 196 -3.17 11.32 5.58
CA LYS A 196 -3.65 12.62 6.03
C LYS A 196 -3.15 13.69 5.09
N GLY A 197 -3.85 14.81 4.97
CA GLY A 197 -3.22 15.99 4.39
C GLY A 197 -4.04 17.24 4.56
N GLN A 198 -3.61 18.27 3.83
CA GLN A 198 -4.14 19.63 3.94
C GLN A 198 -5.47 19.79 3.19
N TRP A 199 -6.40 18.87 3.39
CA TRP A 199 -7.75 18.95 2.84
C TRP A 199 -8.82 18.63 3.88
N SER A 200 -9.95 19.32 3.75
CA SER A 200 -11.12 19.21 4.62
C SER A 200 -11.85 17.89 4.39
N LYS A 201 -12.47 17.36 5.47
CA LYS A 201 -13.33 16.16 5.46
C LYS A 201 -14.82 16.43 5.61
N SER A 202 -15.23 17.68 5.88
CA SER A 202 -16.62 17.97 6.17
C SER A 202 -17.47 17.97 4.90
N GLU A 203 -18.72 17.56 5.07
CA GLU A 203 -19.75 17.66 4.05
C GLU A 203 -19.81 19.07 3.47
N GLY A 204 -19.90 19.18 2.14
CA GLY A 204 -19.88 20.45 1.42
C GLY A 204 -18.52 21.13 1.28
N THR A 205 -17.49 20.73 2.04
CA THR A 205 -16.12 21.24 1.88
C THR A 205 -15.10 20.14 1.67
N TYR A 206 -15.52 18.91 1.42
CA TYR A 206 -14.62 17.77 1.24
C TYR A 206 -13.59 18.07 0.15
N GLY A 207 -12.31 17.85 0.46
CA GLY A 207 -11.22 18.11 -0.47
C GLY A 207 -10.78 19.57 -0.56
N LEU A 208 -11.50 20.54 0.00
CA LEU A 208 -11.04 21.94 0.04
C LEU A 208 -9.77 22.05 0.88
N LYS A 209 -8.85 22.91 0.46
CA LYS A 209 -7.63 23.19 1.21
C LYS A 209 -7.94 23.61 2.65
N ASP A 210 -7.30 22.94 3.60
CA ASP A 210 -7.29 23.30 5.01
C ASP A 210 -5.90 23.85 5.37
N ASP A 211 -5.86 24.90 6.18
CA ASP A 211 -4.63 25.51 6.66
C ASP A 211 -3.96 24.67 7.76
N GLY A 212 -4.74 23.80 8.42
CA GLY A 212 -4.28 22.93 9.50
C GLY A 212 -3.85 21.54 9.02
N TRP A 213 -2.78 21.01 9.61
CA TRP A 213 -2.53 19.57 9.61
C TRP A 213 -3.48 18.84 10.55
N ASP A 214 -3.93 19.49 11.63
CA ASP A 214 -4.73 18.85 12.68
C ASP A 214 -6.24 18.92 12.43
N GLY A 215 -6.69 19.77 11.51
CA GLY A 215 -8.04 19.71 10.92
C GLY A 215 -8.16 18.65 9.82
N GLY A 216 -7.01 18.16 9.33
CA GLY A 216 -6.89 17.30 8.16
C GLY A 216 -7.63 15.97 8.28
N SER A 217 -8.39 15.67 7.23
CA SER A 217 -8.94 14.37 6.86
C SER A 217 -7.93 13.21 7.05
N ARG A 218 -8.07 12.47 8.16
CA ARG A 218 -7.42 11.16 8.32
C ARG A 218 -8.28 10.14 7.59
N GLN A 219 -7.74 9.48 6.57
CA GLN A 219 -8.45 8.48 5.79
C GLN A 219 -7.73 7.13 5.91
N LEU A 220 -8.49 6.11 6.29
CA LEU A 220 -8.00 4.75 6.43
C LEU A 220 -7.48 4.22 5.08
N MET A 221 -6.46 3.37 5.13
CA MET A 221 -5.92 2.68 3.96
C MET A 221 -6.26 1.19 4.01
N TYR A 222 -6.59 0.63 2.86
CA TYR A 222 -6.82 -0.79 2.68
C TYR A 222 -5.49 -1.52 2.48
N ASN A 223 -5.20 -2.53 3.29
CA ASN A 223 -4.07 -3.43 3.06
C ASN A 223 -4.44 -4.46 1.99
N ILE A 224 -3.64 -4.55 0.91
CA ILE A 224 -3.86 -5.53 -0.14
C ILE A 224 -3.46 -6.93 0.39
N PRO A 225 -4.39 -7.91 0.42
CA PRO A 225 -4.15 -9.21 1.02
C PRO A 225 -2.92 -9.92 0.48
N GLY A 226 -2.13 -10.49 1.39
CA GLY A 226 -0.88 -11.18 1.05
C GLY A 226 0.27 -10.24 0.67
N THR A 227 0.14 -8.94 0.91
CA THR A 227 1.18 -7.93 0.66
C THR A 227 1.28 -6.95 1.82
N ASP A 228 2.38 -6.19 1.87
CA ASP A 228 2.52 -5.02 2.74
C ASP A 228 2.19 -3.71 1.99
N THR A 229 1.38 -3.80 0.93
CA THR A 229 0.95 -2.64 0.14
C THR A 229 -0.39 -2.13 0.63
N TRP A 230 -0.45 -0.84 0.90
CA TRP A 230 -1.63 -0.13 1.39
C TRP A 230 -2.13 0.85 0.33
N VAL A 231 -3.45 0.91 0.14
CA VAL A 231 -4.07 1.76 -0.88
C VAL A 231 -5.25 2.54 -0.31
N THR A 232 -5.39 3.78 -0.74
CA THR A 232 -6.58 4.59 -0.49
C THR A 232 -6.78 5.60 -1.62
N GLU A 233 -8.00 6.12 -1.74
CA GLU A 233 -8.40 7.00 -2.84
C GLU A 233 -9.28 8.14 -2.33
N ALA A 234 -9.06 9.36 -2.81
CA ALA A 234 -9.92 10.50 -2.53
C ALA A 234 -10.25 11.23 -3.83
N VAL A 235 -11.47 11.74 -3.94
CA VAL A 235 -11.92 12.50 -5.12
C VAL A 235 -11.86 13.99 -4.80
N PHE A 236 -11.19 14.75 -5.66
CA PHE A 236 -11.06 16.20 -5.57
C PHE A 236 -11.90 16.85 -6.67
N THR A 237 -12.91 17.62 -6.26
CA THR A 237 -13.78 18.38 -7.15
C THR A 237 -13.01 19.52 -7.82
N PRO A 238 -13.51 20.11 -8.93
CA PRO A 238 -12.90 21.32 -9.51
C PRO A 238 -12.74 22.46 -8.52
N GLU A 239 -13.67 22.63 -7.58
CA GLU A 239 -13.57 23.62 -6.50
C GLU A 239 -12.40 23.30 -5.56
N ALA A 240 -12.31 22.04 -5.11
CA ALA A 240 -11.20 21.55 -4.29
C ALA A 240 -9.85 21.76 -5.00
N MET A 241 -9.73 21.37 -6.27
CA MET A 241 -8.52 21.60 -7.06
C MET A 241 -8.17 23.10 -7.16
N ASN A 242 -9.17 23.97 -7.38
CA ASN A 242 -8.96 25.41 -7.42
C ASN A 242 -8.43 25.97 -6.09
N SER A 243 -8.85 25.41 -4.95
CA SER A 243 -8.30 25.80 -3.65
C SER A 243 -6.80 25.51 -3.51
N PHE A 244 -6.27 24.59 -4.33
CA PHE A 244 -4.83 24.30 -4.47
C PHE A 244 -4.18 24.94 -5.71
N ALA A 245 -4.87 25.72 -6.54
CA ALA A 245 -4.33 26.21 -7.82
C ALA A 245 -2.98 26.95 -7.72
N LYS A 246 -2.70 27.55 -6.55
CA LYS A 246 -1.45 28.30 -6.29
C LYS A 246 -0.42 27.53 -5.47
N THR A 247 -0.75 26.35 -4.94
CA THR A 247 0.09 25.61 -3.99
C THR A 247 -0.07 24.10 -4.15
N SER A 248 1.01 23.35 -4.09
CA SER A 248 0.91 21.88 -4.01
C SER A 248 0.13 21.45 -2.75
N MET A 249 -0.69 20.41 -2.89
CA MET A 249 -1.30 19.75 -1.74
C MET A 249 -0.21 18.97 -1.00
N LYS A 250 -0.17 19.13 0.32
CA LYS A 250 0.69 18.34 1.20
C LYS A 250 -0.08 17.18 1.82
N PHE A 251 0.63 16.07 2.05
CA PHE A 251 0.08 14.90 2.72
C PHE A 251 1.14 14.19 3.58
N ALA A 252 0.69 13.30 4.45
CA ALA A 252 1.49 12.46 5.32
C ALA A 252 0.83 11.07 5.49
N VAL A 253 1.62 10.07 5.87
CA VAL A 253 1.15 8.73 6.21
C VAL A 253 1.28 8.55 7.72
N GLU A 254 0.24 8.03 8.35
CA GLU A 254 0.18 7.73 9.78
C GLU A 254 -0.03 6.22 9.98
N ASP A 255 0.50 5.65 11.06
CA ASP A 255 0.24 4.28 11.47
C ASP A 255 -0.66 4.23 12.72
N GLY A 256 -1.00 3.03 13.18
CA GLY A 256 -1.90 2.80 14.31
C GLY A 256 -1.26 2.94 15.69
N ASP A 257 -0.01 3.40 15.77
CA ASP A 257 0.74 3.53 17.03
C ASP A 257 0.69 4.97 17.58
N ASP A 258 -0.51 5.55 17.65
CA ASP A 258 -0.73 6.93 18.14
C ASP A 258 -0.68 7.02 19.68
N GLU A 259 -0.99 5.94 20.41
CA GLU A 259 -1.08 5.97 21.87
C GLU A 259 0.23 5.64 22.63
N PHE A 260 1.10 4.76 22.11
CA PHE A 260 2.23 4.26 22.92
C PHE A 260 3.52 5.05 22.76
N ARG A 261 3.72 5.73 21.63
CA ARG A 261 4.99 6.43 21.37
C ARG A 261 5.03 7.87 21.87
N ASN A 262 3.90 8.48 22.24
CA ASN A 262 3.81 9.92 22.55
C ASN A 262 4.43 10.81 21.44
N LEU A 263 4.55 10.26 20.23
CA LEU A 263 4.99 10.98 19.05
C LEU A 263 3.72 11.52 18.40
N SER A 264 3.74 12.78 17.98
CA SER A 264 2.71 13.20 17.03
C SER A 264 2.77 12.25 15.82
N SER A 265 1.66 12.05 15.14
CA SER A 265 1.61 11.19 13.96
C SER A 265 2.60 11.62 12.84
N PHE A 266 3.08 12.88 12.90
CA PHE A 266 4.16 13.43 12.06
C PHE A 266 5.58 13.05 12.48
N GLU A 267 5.75 12.51 13.69
CA GLU A 267 7.03 12.21 14.31
C GLU A 267 7.33 10.71 14.37
N SER A 268 6.47 9.85 13.80
CA SER A 268 6.94 8.49 13.52
C SER A 268 8.17 8.61 12.62
N ASP A 269 9.28 7.95 12.98
CA ASP A 269 10.56 8.05 12.26
C ASP A 269 10.40 7.74 10.76
N PHE A 270 9.36 6.99 10.40
CA PHE A 270 8.94 6.77 9.03
C PHE A 270 8.18 7.89 8.37
N ALA A 271 7.21 8.53 9.02
CA ALA A 271 6.58 9.71 8.45
C ALA A 271 7.67 10.73 8.10
N TYR A 272 8.69 10.84 8.95
CA TYR A 272 9.91 11.59 8.69
C TYR A 272 10.75 11.03 7.51
N ILE A 273 10.97 9.72 7.42
CA ILE A 273 11.76 9.13 6.33
C ILE A 273 11.05 9.21 4.98
N ILE A 274 9.75 8.90 4.91
CA ILE A 274 8.91 9.13 3.73
C ILE A 274 9.04 10.59 3.32
N LYS A 275 8.80 11.50 4.25
CA LYS A 275 8.91 12.94 4.02
C LYS A 275 10.28 13.33 3.47
N SER A 276 11.36 12.96 4.14
CA SER A 276 12.72 13.35 3.74
C SER A 276 13.14 12.76 2.40
N ARG A 277 12.74 11.53 2.09
CA ARG A 277 13.03 10.86 0.81
C ARG A 277 12.21 11.43 -0.33
N TRP A 278 10.91 11.57 -0.11
CA TRP A 278 10.01 12.18 -1.08
C TRP A 278 10.46 13.60 -1.44
N ALA A 279 10.79 14.39 -0.42
CA ALA A 279 11.32 15.73 -0.59
C ALA A 279 12.63 15.70 -1.41
N GLY A 280 13.56 14.82 -1.05
CA GLY A 280 14.81 14.65 -1.78
C GLY A 280 14.62 14.27 -3.26
N GLU A 281 13.71 13.34 -3.55
CA GLU A 281 13.44 12.84 -4.91
C GLU A 281 12.74 13.88 -5.79
N LEU A 282 11.94 14.76 -5.20
CA LEU A 282 11.31 15.88 -5.91
C LEU A 282 12.14 17.17 -5.88
N GLY A 283 13.32 17.17 -5.24
CA GLY A 283 14.12 18.38 -5.04
C GLY A 283 13.43 19.44 -4.17
N LEU A 284 12.51 19.02 -3.31
CA LEU A 284 11.78 19.86 -2.38
C LEU A 284 12.44 19.81 -0.98
N SER A 285 12.26 20.85 -0.19
CA SER A 285 12.57 20.85 1.24
C SER A 285 11.25 20.94 2.00
N GLY A 286 10.65 19.81 2.37
CA GLY A 286 9.36 19.84 3.07
C GLY A 286 8.60 18.52 3.06
N ASP A 287 7.30 18.61 3.35
CA ASP A 287 6.37 17.49 3.31
C ASP A 287 6.18 16.96 1.89
N PRO A 288 5.80 15.68 1.73
CA PRO A 288 5.32 15.16 0.44
C PRO A 288 4.24 16.07 -0.13
N ALA A 289 4.46 16.55 -1.34
CA ALA A 289 3.54 17.47 -1.98
C ALA A 289 3.46 17.25 -3.49
N PHE A 290 2.28 17.45 -4.06
CA PHE A 290 2.07 17.40 -5.50
C PHE A 290 0.93 18.34 -5.92
N LYS A 291 0.87 18.67 -7.21
CA LYS A 291 -0.24 19.44 -7.77
C LYS A 291 -1.41 18.52 -8.10
N ILE A 292 -2.62 18.89 -7.69
CA ILE A 292 -3.84 18.14 -8.04
C ILE A 292 -4.44 18.78 -9.30
N ASP A 293 -3.82 18.53 -10.44
CA ASP A 293 -4.27 19.01 -11.74
C ASP A 293 -3.89 18.03 -12.85
N GLU A 294 -4.41 18.29 -14.05
CA GLU A 294 -4.16 17.47 -15.24
C GLU A 294 -2.73 17.64 -15.79
N GLU A 295 -1.99 18.65 -15.32
CA GLU A 295 -0.57 18.85 -15.67
C GLU A 295 0.36 17.95 -14.82
N ASN A 296 -0.17 17.27 -13.80
CA ASN A 296 0.61 16.36 -12.99
C ASN A 296 1.13 15.20 -13.85
N LYS A 297 2.44 14.93 -13.78
CA LYS A 297 3.10 13.84 -14.54
C LYS A 297 2.54 12.44 -14.27
N ASN A 298 1.87 12.25 -13.14
CA ASN A 298 1.25 10.98 -12.73
C ASN A 298 -0.27 10.95 -13.01
N PHE A 299 -0.81 11.96 -13.69
CA PHE A 299 -2.21 12.01 -14.12
C PHE A 299 -2.43 11.06 -15.29
N ASP A 300 -3.41 10.17 -15.14
CA ASP A 300 -3.94 9.34 -16.20
C ASP A 300 -5.24 9.96 -16.74
N PRO A 301 -5.27 10.43 -18.01
CA PRO A 301 -6.44 11.08 -18.59
C PRO A 301 -7.61 10.11 -18.85
N GLU A 302 -7.36 8.80 -18.98
CA GLU A 302 -8.42 7.82 -19.23
C GLU A 302 -9.25 7.58 -17.97
N THR A 303 -8.58 7.49 -16.81
CA THR A 303 -9.21 7.24 -15.51
C THR A 303 -9.36 8.49 -14.66
N ARG A 304 -8.91 9.65 -15.16
CA ARG A 304 -8.80 10.93 -14.43
C ARG A 304 -8.17 10.77 -13.04
N THR A 305 -7.12 9.94 -12.96
CA THR A 305 -6.51 9.56 -11.69
C THR A 305 -5.06 10.00 -11.61
N ILE A 306 -4.69 10.68 -10.52
CA ILE A 306 -3.28 10.91 -10.16
C ILE A 306 -2.85 9.77 -9.25
N THR A 307 -1.89 8.95 -9.71
CA THR A 307 -1.35 7.86 -8.88
C THR A 307 -0.08 8.28 -8.15
N VAL A 308 -0.12 8.16 -6.83
CA VAL A 308 0.94 8.53 -5.89
C VAL A 308 1.48 7.25 -5.26
N LYS A 309 2.61 6.74 -5.77
CA LYS A 309 3.24 5.51 -5.27
C LYS A 309 4.44 5.81 -4.38
N TYR A 310 4.61 5.04 -3.32
CA TYR A 310 5.77 5.10 -2.44
C TYR A 310 6.27 3.70 -2.03
N PRO A 311 7.60 3.45 -2.01
CA PRO A 311 8.66 4.34 -2.49
C PRO A 311 8.52 4.69 -3.97
N ILE A 312 9.04 5.86 -4.38
CA ILE A 312 9.11 6.23 -5.79
C ILE A 312 10.10 5.27 -6.45
N GLN A 313 9.64 4.54 -7.47
CA GLN A 313 10.47 3.60 -8.25
C GLN A 313 11.23 4.32 -9.36
#